data_AF-A0A0U0CRV2-F1
#
_entry.id   AF-A0A0U0CRV2-F1
#
_cell.length_a   1.000
_cell.length_b   1.000
_cell.length_c   1.000
_cell.angle_alpha   90.00
_cell.angle_beta   90.00
_cell.angle_gamma   90.00
#
_symmetry.space_group_name_H-M   'P 1'
#
loop_
_entity.id
_entity.type
_entity.pdbx_description
1 polymer ?
#
loop_
_entity_poly.entity_id
_entity_poly.type
_entity_poly.pdbx_seq_one_letter_code
_entity_poly.pdbx_strand_id
1 'polypeptide(L)' 'MSQIAVRVDDELKKEATAIFNELGLDMSTAVKLFLKQSVLTRSIPFEVKLDSE' A
#
# COMPACT_ATOMS: atom_id res chain seq x y z
N MET A 1 -10.83 10.84 -14.78
CA MET A 1 -9.86 10.21 -13.85
C MET A 1 -10.58 9.98 -12.54
N SER A 2 -10.48 8.78 -11.97
CA SER A 2 -11.09 8.47 -10.67
C SER A 2 -10.10 8.77 -9.55
N GLN A 3 -10.57 9.42 -8.48
CA GLN A 3 -9.74 9.77 -7.33
C GLN A 3 -10.02 8.81 -6.17
N ILE A 4 -8.96 8.37 -5.49
CA ILE A 4 -9.04 7.59 -4.25
C ILE A 4 -8.41 8.42 -3.14
N ALA A 5 -9.16 8.67 -2.06
CA ALA A 5 -8.67 9.34 -0.87
C ALA A 5 -8.63 8.34 0.28
N VAL A 6 -7.44 8.10 0.83
CA VAL A 6 -7.23 7.18 1.96
C VAL A 6 -6.80 8.01 3.16
N ARG A 7 -7.47 7.83 4.31
CA ARG A 7 -7.03 8.40 5.58
C ARG A 7 -6.10 7.42 6.25
N VAL A 8 -4.93 7.91 6.65
CA VAL A 8 -3.93 7.21 7.44
C VAL A 8 -3.46 8.17 8.52
N ASP A 9 -2.96 7.64 9.63
CA ASP A 9 -2.25 8.46 10.61
C ASP A 9 -0.89 8.94 10.07
N ASP A 10 -0.34 9.95 10.75
CA ASP A 10 0.89 10.61 10.30
C ASP A 10 2.13 9.72 10.44
N GLU A 11 2.13 8.79 11.41
CA GLU A 11 3.24 7.89 11.68
C GLU A 11 3.36 6.85 10.55
N LEU A 12 2.27 6.13 10.26
CA LEU A 12 2.16 5.19 9.16
C LEU A 12 2.52 5.85 7.82
N LYS A 13 2.02 7.07 7.58
CA LYS A 13 2.35 7.83 6.36
C LYS A 13 3.85 8.10 6.25
N LYS A 14 4.48 8.51 7.34
CA LYS A 14 5.91 8.85 7.38
C LYS A 14 6.77 7.61 7.15
N GLU A 15 6.46 6.51 7.83
CA GLU A 15 7.18 5.23 7.68
C GLU A 15 7.03 4.67 6.27
N ALA A 16 5.80 4.58 5.76
CA ALA A 16 5.55 4.09 4.41
C ALA A 16 6.25 4.97 3.36
N THR A 17 6.24 6.30 3.53
CA THR A 17 6.95 7.22 2.61
C THR A 17 8.45 6.99 2.64
N ALA A 18 9.05 6.77 3.81
CA ALA A 18 10.48 6.50 3.92
C ALA A 18 10.86 5.20 3.17
N ILE A 19 10.11 4.12 3.41
CA ILE A 19 10.32 2.82 2.76
C ILE A 19 10.17 2.95 1.23
N PHE A 20 9.10 3.58 0.75
CA PHE A 20 8.88 3.71 -0.69
C PHE A 20 9.94 4.59 -1.35
N ASN A 21 10.38 5.67 -0.70
CA ASN A 21 11.47 6.49 -1.21
C ASN A 21 12.80 5.72 -1.31
N GLU A 22 13.12 4.87 -0.34
CA GLU A 22 14.30 4.00 -0.41
C GLU A 22 14.20 2.99 -1.57
N LEU A 23 13.00 2.55 -1.91
CA LEU A 23 12.72 1.71 -3.08
C LEU A 23 12.63 2.49 -4.41
N GLY A 24 12.77 3.82 -4.38
CA GLY A 24 12.65 4.68 -5.57
C GLY A 24 11.20 4.82 -6.08
N LEU A 25 10.22 4.64 -5.21
CA LEU A 25 8.79 4.69 -5.51
C LEU A 25 8.12 5.86 -4.80
N ASP A 26 7.20 6.54 -5.49
CA ASP A 26 6.29 7.47 -4.83
C ASP A 26 5.09 6.73 -4.21
N MET A 27 4.45 7.36 -3.22
CA MET A 27 3.28 6.80 -2.53
C MET A 27 2.15 6.42 -3.50
N SER A 28 1.95 7.23 -4.55
CA SER A 28 0.93 6.98 -5.56
C SER A 28 1.19 5.71 -6.36
N THR A 29 2.45 5.44 -6.69
CA THR A 29 2.88 4.25 -7.43
C THR A 29 2.77 3.02 -6.56
N ALA A 30 3.15 3.11 -5.28
CA ALA A 30 2.96 2.02 -4.32
C ALA A 30 1.48 1.61 -4.21
N VAL A 31 0.56 2.58 -4.05
CA VAL A 31 -0.88 2.31 -4.00
C VAL A 31 -1.39 1.74 -5.33
N LYS A 32 -0.91 2.23 -6.48
CA LYS A 32 -1.27 1.65 -7.79
C LYS A 32 -0.78 0.20 -7.92
N LEU A 33 0.42 -0.11 -7.46
CA LEU A 33 0.97 -1.47 -7.48
C LEU A 33 0.12 -2.41 -6.63
N PHE A 34 -0.27 -1.97 -5.43
CA PHE A 34 -1.19 -2.71 -4.57
C PHE A 34 -2.49 -3.05 -5.32
N LEU A 35 -3.15 -2.04 -5.89
CA LEU A 35 -4.42 -2.24 -6.61
C LEU A 35 -4.26 -3.17 -7.82
N LYS A 36 -3.19 -3.00 -8.60
CA LYS A 36 -2.92 -3.87 -9.76
C LYS A 36 -2.69 -5.31 -9.33
N GLN A 37 -1.92 -5.52 -8.26
CA GLN A 37 -1.65 -6.85 -7.74
C GLN A 37 -2.93 -7.51 -7.24
N SER A 38 -3.77 -6.78 -6.52
CA SER A 38 -5.07 -7.29 -6.05
C SER A 38 -6.00 -7.71 -7.18
N VAL A 39 -6.02 -6.94 -8.27
CA VAL A 39 -6.80 -7.27 -9.48
C VAL A 39 -6.24 -8.50 -10.19
N LEU A 40 -4.91 -8.58 -10.32
CA LEU A 40 -4.23 -9.68 -10.99
C LEU A 40 -4.44 -11.01 -10.28
N THR A 41 -4.28 -11.04 -8.95
CA THR A 41 -4.40 -12.26 -8.14
C THR A 41 -5.82 -12.52 -7.67
N ARG A 42 -6.75 -11.58 -7.88
CA ARG A 42 -8.12 -11.60 -7.34
C ARG A 42 -8.15 -11.84 -5.83
N SER A 43 -7.15 -11.31 -5.11
CA SER A 43 -6.95 -11.51 -3.67
C SER A 43 -6.30 -10.28 -3.03
N ILE A 44 -6.13 -10.28 -1.72
CA ILE A 44 -5.33 -9.26 -1.03
C ILE A 44 -3.85 -9.65 -1.22
N PRO A 45 -2.98 -8.73 -1.68
CA PRO A 45 -1.59 -9.02 -2.06
C PRO A 45 -0.64 -9.08 -0.86
N PHE A 46 -1.16 -9.56 0.26
CA PHE A 46 -0.43 -9.91 1.47
C PHE A 46 -1.32 -10.87 2.26
N GLU A 47 -0.70 -11.62 3.16
CA GLU A 47 -1.41 -12.58 3.98
C GLU A 47 -2.25 -11.86 5.04
N VAL A 48 -3.56 -12.12 5.08
CA VAL A 48 -4.45 -11.57 6.10
C VAL A 48 -4.66 -12.62 7.18
N LYS A 49 -3.90 -12.49 8.27
CA LYS A 49 -4.02 -13.31 9.46
C LYS A 49 -4.25 -12.41 10.67
N LEU A 50 -5.07 -12.90 11.61
CA LEU A 50 -4.99 -12.40 12.98
C LEU A 50 -3.67 -12.94 13.52
N ASP A 51 -2.82 -12.07 14.08
CA ASP A 51 -1.62 -12.50 14.81
C ASP A 51 -2.03 -13.59 15.80
N SER A 52 -1.81 -14.82 15.38
CA SER A 52 -1.97 -16.02 16.17
C SER A 52 -0.52 -16.44 16.31
N GLU A 53 0.05 -16.07 17.46
CA GLU A 53 1.42 -16.30 17.95
C GLU A 53 2.37 -17.11 17.04
#